data_AF-A0A8C2DGZ8-F1
#
_entry.id   AF-A0A8C2DGZ8-F1
#
_cell.length_a   1.000
_cell.length_b   1.000
_cell.length_c   1.000
_cell.angle_alpha   90.00
_cell.angle_beta   90.00
_cell.angle_gamma   90.00
#
_symmetry.space_group_name_H-M   'P 1'
#
loop_
_entity.id
_entity.type
_entity.pdbx_description
1 polymer ?
#
loop_
_entity_poly.entity_id
_entity_poly.type
_entity_poly.pdbx_seq_one_letter_code
_entity_poly.pdbx_strand_id
1 'polypeptide(L)'
;VSHLYGFGLMDAEAMVKEAETWKQVPPQHVCEENVVQTDRNISPERVLRSVFKSSGCSTQRLQWVVYLEHVVVRVTITHPHRGDLSVTLTSPSGTRSQLLTNRPNDHSNEGFLKWEFMTTHCWGERPTGDWILDISYGNCVRECPNGFNGDEDSQECEECHSDCRTCSGPEDSDCDSCVDGFMLDNGCIVVCPDGFLEDTDQDICERCHADCELCDGPEPNNCDACSDPDHTLYRASVSRTCERCDESCAECLQAGAEVCVSCREGIVFIRKQGRCVSSCPDVYYHDTHHKTCEACHPSCTTCTGTVWNKLHMTKYFRQTS
;
A
#
# COMPACT_ATOMS: atom_id res chain seq x y z
N VAL A 1 -1.05 18.30 10.30
CA VAL A 1 -2.41 18.08 9.75
C VAL A 1 -2.23 17.09 8.62
N SER A 2 -2.69 15.84 8.74
CA SER A 2 -2.50 14.83 7.69
C SER A 2 -3.45 15.11 6.52
N HIS A 3 -2.93 15.13 5.30
CA HIS A 3 -3.68 15.34 4.06
C HIS A 3 -4.20 14.01 3.46
N LEU A 4 -3.80 12.87 4.02
CA LEU A 4 -4.14 11.52 3.55
C LEU A 4 -5.41 10.93 4.19
N TYR A 5 -5.84 11.47 5.33
CA TYR A 5 -7.14 11.12 5.91
C TYR A 5 -8.21 12.13 5.48
N GLY A 6 -8.49 12.18 4.18
CA GLY A 6 -9.79 12.62 3.72
C GLY A 6 -10.82 11.58 4.14
N PHE A 7 -11.88 11.98 4.83
CA PHE A 7 -13.02 11.09 5.02
C PHE A 7 -13.52 10.71 3.62
N GLY A 8 -13.21 9.49 3.16
CA GLY A 8 -13.86 8.94 1.97
C GLY A 8 -15.39 9.05 2.11
N LEU A 9 -16.14 8.79 1.04
CA LEU A 9 -17.61 8.77 1.11
C LEU A 9 -18.07 7.84 2.24
N MET A 10 -18.48 8.44 3.36
CA MET A 10 -18.95 7.73 4.55
C MET A 10 -20.43 7.36 4.36
N ASP A 11 -20.74 6.08 4.45
CA ASP A 11 -22.12 5.60 4.42
C ASP A 11 -22.79 5.86 5.78
N ALA A 12 -23.51 6.97 5.85
CA ALA A 12 -24.23 7.38 7.06
C ALA A 12 -25.27 6.34 7.51
N GLU A 13 -25.89 5.57 6.60
CA GLU A 13 -26.87 4.54 6.95
C GLU A 13 -26.17 3.35 7.61
N ALA A 14 -25.05 2.89 7.04
CA ALA A 14 -24.24 1.82 7.61
C ALA A 14 -23.65 2.22 8.98
N MET A 15 -23.18 3.46 9.13
CA MET A 15 -22.67 3.97 10.41
C MET A 15 -23.76 3.99 11.50
N VAL A 16 -24.99 4.39 11.15
CA VAL A 16 -26.12 4.38 12.11
C VAL A 16 -26.50 2.94 12.48
N LYS A 17 -26.57 2.02 11.51
CA LYS A 17 -26.84 0.60 11.78
C LYS A 17 -25.77 -0.04 12.68
N GLU A 18 -24.50 0.27 12.45
CA GLU A 18 -23.41 -0.21 13.30
C GLU A 18 -23.51 0.40 14.71
N ALA A 19 -23.82 1.70 14.81
CA ALA A 19 -24.00 2.39 16.09
C ALA A 19 -25.13 1.82 16.96
N GLU A 20 -26.19 1.26 16.35
CA GLU A 20 -27.29 0.59 17.08
C GLU A 20 -26.81 -0.66 17.84
N THR A 21 -25.80 -1.34 17.32
CA THR A 21 -25.23 -2.55 17.95
C THR A 21 -23.90 -2.30 18.66
N TRP A 22 -23.38 -1.07 18.57
CA TRP A 22 -22.08 -0.71 19.11
C TRP A 22 -22.03 -0.87 20.63
N LYS A 23 -21.08 -1.69 21.08
CA LYS A 23 -20.83 -1.86 22.50
C LYS A 23 -20.08 -0.64 23.02
N GLN A 24 -20.74 0.13 23.89
CA GLN A 24 -20.12 1.28 24.55
C GLN A 24 -18.81 0.89 25.22
N VAL A 25 -17.81 1.77 25.09
CA VAL A 25 -16.56 1.66 25.84
C VAL A 25 -16.82 1.85 27.34
N PRO A 26 -15.95 1.32 28.22
CA PRO A 26 -16.07 1.56 29.66
C PRO A 26 -16.10 3.07 29.99
N PRO A 27 -16.65 3.46 31.15
CA PRO A 27 -16.61 4.85 31.60
C PRO A 27 -15.18 5.39 31.64
N GLN A 28 -15.01 6.64 31.22
CA GLN A 28 -13.73 7.34 31.29
C GLN A 28 -13.31 7.48 32.77
N HIS A 29 -12.04 7.18 33.03
CA HIS A 29 -11.41 7.43 34.33
C HIS A 29 -10.28 8.44 34.15
N VAL A 30 -10.04 9.24 35.20
CA VAL A 30 -8.92 10.18 35.25
C VAL A 30 -8.00 9.76 36.40
N CYS A 31 -6.71 9.61 36.10
CA CYS A 31 -5.66 9.36 37.07
C CYS A 31 -4.75 10.60 37.16
N GLU A 32 -4.70 11.23 38.33
CA GLU A 32 -3.76 12.33 38.61
C GLU A 32 -2.74 11.85 39.66
N GLU A 33 -1.51 11.59 39.20
CA GLU A 33 -0.39 11.26 40.07
C GLU A 33 0.50 12.50 40.24
N ASN A 34 0.46 13.10 41.43
CA ASN A 34 1.31 14.23 41.75
C ASN A 34 2.72 13.76 42.11
N VAL A 35 3.72 14.20 41.36
CA VAL A 35 5.12 13.88 41.64
C VAL A 35 5.79 15.07 42.27
N VAL A 36 6.33 14.88 43.48
CA VAL A 36 7.18 15.87 44.14
C VAL A 36 8.57 15.78 43.50
N GLN A 37 8.91 16.74 42.63
CA GLN A 37 10.28 16.94 42.17
C GLN A 37 10.90 18.17 42.83
N THR A 38 12.19 18.07 43.13
CA THR A 38 13.00 19.23 43.49
C THR A 38 13.30 20.06 42.26
N ASP A 39 13.48 21.37 42.43
CA ASP A 39 13.92 22.24 41.34
C ASP A 39 15.25 21.74 40.75
N ARG A 40 15.33 21.73 39.41
CA ARG A 40 16.52 21.31 38.66
C ARG A 40 16.87 22.37 37.63
N ASN A 41 18.17 22.60 37.45
CA ASN A 41 18.65 23.54 36.44
C ASN A 41 18.62 22.89 35.05
N ILE A 42 18.13 23.63 34.08
CA ILE A 42 18.17 23.28 32.66
C ILE A 42 19.48 23.86 32.09
N SER A 43 20.22 23.08 31.32
CA SER A 43 21.54 23.47 30.77
C SER A 43 21.52 23.40 29.23
N PRO A 44 22.16 24.35 28.51
CA PRO A 44 22.23 24.31 27.05
C PRO A 44 22.89 23.05 26.49
N GLU A 45 23.85 22.49 27.21
CA GLU A 45 24.70 21.41 26.71
C GLU A 45 24.16 20.01 27.05
N ARG A 46 23.11 19.92 27.87
CA ARG A 46 22.62 18.64 28.42
C ARG A 46 21.11 18.59 28.45
N VAL A 47 20.58 17.44 28.04
CA VAL A 47 19.17 17.13 28.22
C VAL A 47 18.89 16.90 29.72
N LEU A 48 17.96 17.66 30.27
CA LEU A 48 17.41 17.43 31.59
C LEU A 48 16.37 16.31 31.51
N ARG A 49 16.81 15.08 31.81
CA ARG A 49 15.95 13.91 31.87
C ARG A 49 15.35 13.69 33.26
N SER A 50 14.04 13.55 33.34
CA SER A 50 13.28 13.17 34.54
C SER A 50 12.47 11.91 34.27
N VAL A 51 12.56 10.91 35.14
CA VAL A 51 11.82 9.64 35.04
C VAL A 51 10.74 9.59 36.11
N PHE A 52 9.52 9.24 35.69
CA PHE A 52 8.31 9.20 36.51
C PHE A 52 7.66 7.83 36.43
N LYS A 53 7.57 7.14 37.56
CA LYS A 53 6.92 5.83 37.60
C LYS A 53 5.43 5.99 37.85
N SER A 54 4.60 5.60 36.89
CA SER A 54 3.15 5.64 37.01
C SER A 54 2.57 4.26 37.30
N SER A 55 1.56 4.22 38.18
CA SER A 55 0.77 3.03 38.48
C SER A 55 -0.55 2.98 37.72
N GLY A 56 -0.86 4.01 36.93
CA GLY A 56 -2.18 4.23 36.34
C GLY A 56 -3.29 4.38 37.39
N CYS A 57 -2.96 4.74 38.64
CA CYS A 57 -3.89 4.76 39.77
C CYS A 57 -4.55 3.38 40.04
N SER A 58 -3.84 2.28 39.78
CA SER A 58 -4.35 0.91 39.92
C SER A 58 -4.89 0.54 41.32
N THR A 59 -4.54 1.30 42.35
CA THR A 59 -5.05 1.12 43.72
C THR A 59 -6.46 1.69 43.92
N GLN A 60 -6.94 2.58 43.04
CA GLN A 60 -8.22 3.27 43.16
C GLN A 60 -9.13 2.94 41.98
N ARG A 61 -10.11 2.06 42.19
CA ARG A 61 -10.96 1.51 41.10
C ARG A 61 -11.64 2.57 40.22
N LEU A 62 -12.04 3.71 40.77
CA LEU A 62 -12.73 4.79 40.05
C LEU A 62 -11.78 5.74 39.29
N GLN A 63 -10.48 5.67 39.57
CA GLN A 63 -9.44 6.46 38.91
C GLN A 63 -8.49 5.60 38.08
N TRP A 64 -8.67 4.26 38.12
CA TRP A 64 -7.77 3.33 37.48
C TRP A 64 -7.90 3.44 35.96
N VAL A 65 -6.85 3.96 35.35
CA VAL A 65 -6.71 4.03 33.89
C VAL A 65 -5.95 2.79 33.44
N VAL A 66 -6.54 2.04 32.51
CA VAL A 66 -5.95 0.82 31.94
C VAL A 66 -5.34 1.08 30.57
N TYR A 67 -5.97 1.95 29.80
CA TYR A 67 -5.53 2.38 28.47
C TYR A 67 -5.67 3.89 28.35
N LEU A 68 -4.74 4.52 27.65
CA LEU A 68 -4.68 5.97 27.48
C LEU A 68 -5.54 6.45 26.31
N GLU A 69 -6.13 7.63 26.45
CA GLU A 69 -6.71 8.40 25.33
C GLU A 69 -5.84 9.63 25.08
N HIS A 70 -5.44 10.32 26.14
CA HIS A 70 -4.51 11.43 26.12
C HIS A 70 -3.73 11.48 27.44
N VAL A 71 -2.61 12.20 27.43
CA VAL A 71 -1.78 12.45 28.60
C VAL A 71 -1.54 13.94 28.74
N VAL A 72 -1.68 14.44 29.97
CA VAL A 72 -1.40 15.84 30.31
C VAL A 72 -0.18 15.91 31.21
N VAL A 73 0.80 16.73 30.84
CA VAL A 73 1.99 17.03 31.64
C VAL A 73 1.91 18.46 32.14
N ARG A 74 1.76 18.62 33.46
CA ARG A 74 1.73 19.92 34.12
C ARG A 74 3.11 20.31 34.65
N VAL A 75 3.73 21.36 34.08
CA VAL A 75 5.08 21.79 34.45
C VAL A 75 5.15 23.25 34.88
N THR A 76 6.13 23.55 35.73
CA THR A 76 6.56 24.92 36.02
C THR A 76 8.03 25.06 35.63
N ILE A 77 8.33 25.95 34.70
CA ILE A 77 9.67 26.16 34.16
C ILE A 77 9.95 27.66 34.11
N THR A 78 11.02 28.11 34.77
CA THR A 78 11.53 29.48 34.66
C THR A 78 12.66 29.53 33.65
N HIS A 79 12.56 30.40 32.64
CA HIS A 79 13.58 30.51 31.59
C HIS A 79 13.64 31.95 31.04
N PRO A 80 14.83 32.50 30.74
CA PRO A 80 14.97 33.85 30.19
C PRO A 80 14.34 34.02 28.80
N HIS A 81 14.36 32.97 27.98
CA HIS A 81 13.74 32.93 26.66
C HIS A 81 13.03 31.59 26.49
N ARG A 82 11.77 31.49 26.90
CA ARG A 82 11.06 30.18 26.94
C ARG A 82 10.96 29.51 25.55
N GLY A 83 11.07 30.30 24.48
CA GLY A 83 11.13 29.81 23.11
C GLY A 83 12.28 28.83 22.87
N ASP A 84 13.41 29.01 23.54
CA ASP A 84 14.60 28.16 23.40
C ASP A 84 14.39 26.73 23.92
N LEU A 85 13.27 26.44 24.59
CA LEU A 85 13.07 25.15 25.24
C LEU A 85 12.36 24.16 24.32
N SER A 86 12.82 22.91 24.36
CA SER A 86 12.18 21.76 23.76
C SER A 86 11.78 20.78 24.87
N VAL A 87 10.53 20.30 24.84
CA VAL A 87 10.00 19.35 25.82
C VAL A 87 9.45 18.13 25.10
N THR A 88 9.96 16.96 25.44
CA THR A 88 9.53 15.67 24.90
C THR A 88 9.09 14.76 26.03
N LEU A 89 7.98 14.05 25.81
CA LEU A 89 7.51 12.97 26.68
C LEU A 89 7.68 11.63 25.96
N THR A 90 8.18 10.61 26.66
CA THR A 90 8.21 9.22 26.18
C THR A 90 7.39 8.34 27.10
N SER A 91 6.45 7.60 26.51
CA SER A 91 5.57 6.66 27.22
C SER A 91 6.30 5.37 27.62
N PRO A 92 5.73 4.58 28.56
CA PRO A 92 6.26 3.27 28.91
C PRO A 92 6.35 2.28 27.74
N SER A 93 5.54 2.47 26.69
CA SER A 93 5.57 1.63 25.49
C SER A 93 6.59 2.10 24.45
N GLY A 94 7.26 3.23 24.68
CA GLY A 94 8.30 3.79 23.80
C GLY A 94 7.84 4.91 22.88
N THR A 95 6.55 5.26 22.87
CA THR A 95 6.03 6.34 22.02
C THR A 95 6.56 7.69 22.47
N ARG A 96 7.20 8.40 21.55
CA ARG A 96 7.81 9.72 21.78
C ARG A 96 6.86 10.81 21.29
N SER A 97 6.50 11.75 22.16
CA SER A 97 5.63 12.90 21.87
C SER A 97 6.35 14.21 22.09
N GLN A 98 6.39 15.08 21.07
CA GLN A 98 6.94 16.42 21.17
C GLN A 98 5.88 17.37 21.75
N LEU A 99 6.03 17.77 23.02
CA LEU A 99 5.05 18.58 23.76
C LEU A 99 5.25 20.08 23.56
N LEU A 100 6.52 20.49 23.42
CA LEU A 100 6.92 21.86 23.11
C LEU A 100 8.07 21.78 22.13
N THR A 101 7.91 22.32 20.92
CA THR A 101 9.04 22.55 20.02
C THR A 101 9.76 23.86 20.36
N ASN A 102 11.00 24.00 19.91
CA ASN A 102 11.72 25.26 19.94
C ASN A 102 10.92 26.31 19.16
N ARG A 103 10.82 27.53 19.69
CA ARG A 103 10.09 28.65 19.07
C ARG A 103 11.01 29.87 19.05
N PRO A 104 11.85 30.04 18.02
CA PRO A 104 12.93 31.03 18.00
C PRO A 104 12.45 32.48 18.23
N ASN A 105 11.22 32.78 17.84
CA ASN A 105 10.63 34.11 17.97
C ASN A 105 9.93 34.35 19.33
N ASP A 106 9.80 33.34 20.20
CA ASP A 106 9.21 33.47 21.54
C ASP A 106 10.28 33.81 22.58
N HIS A 107 10.68 35.08 22.60
CA HIS A 107 11.69 35.59 23.54
C HIS A 107 11.14 35.90 24.95
N SER A 108 9.91 35.46 25.28
CA SER A 108 9.30 35.76 26.57
C SER A 108 10.07 35.15 27.75
N ASN A 109 10.14 35.91 28.84
CA ASN A 109 10.75 35.51 30.11
C ASN A 109 9.74 35.07 31.18
N GLU A 110 8.45 35.01 30.84
CA GLU A 110 7.40 34.55 31.76
C GLU A 110 7.56 33.06 32.11
N GLY A 111 8.31 32.31 31.30
CA GLY A 111 8.45 30.86 31.43
C GLY A 111 7.11 30.14 31.22
N PHE A 112 6.95 29.04 31.94
CA PHE A 112 5.74 28.23 32.01
C PHE A 112 5.34 28.09 33.47
N LEU A 113 4.14 28.54 33.86
CA LEU A 113 3.66 28.45 35.24
C LEU A 113 2.46 27.50 35.31
N LYS A 114 2.64 26.32 35.93
CA LYS A 114 1.61 25.27 35.98
C LYS A 114 1.00 24.99 34.60
N TRP A 115 1.82 25.06 33.56
CA TRP A 115 1.39 24.92 32.19
C TRP A 115 1.09 23.46 31.88
N GLU A 116 0.01 23.20 31.17
CA GLU A 116 -0.47 21.86 30.82
C GLU A 116 -0.22 21.58 29.35
N PHE A 117 0.77 20.74 29.07
CA PHE A 117 1.01 20.20 27.73
C PHE A 117 0.24 18.88 27.56
N MET A 118 -0.27 18.59 26.37
CA MET A 118 -1.09 17.41 26.12
C MET A 118 -0.66 16.68 24.84
N THR A 119 -0.75 15.35 24.85
CA THR A 119 -0.56 14.49 23.67
C THR A 119 -1.61 13.38 23.59
N THR A 120 -2.04 13.04 22.38
CA THR A 120 -2.88 11.87 22.05
C THR A 120 -2.11 10.77 21.32
N HIS A 121 -0.79 10.94 21.08
CA HIS A 121 0.00 9.98 20.30
C HIS A 121 0.13 8.61 20.97
N CYS A 122 -0.10 8.54 22.29
CA CYS A 122 -0.05 7.29 23.06
C CYS A 122 -1.44 6.64 23.25
N TRP A 123 -2.39 6.89 22.34
CA TRP A 123 -3.74 6.32 22.42
C TRP A 123 -3.70 4.79 22.45
N GLY A 124 -4.43 4.18 23.38
CA GLY A 124 -4.53 2.73 23.54
C GLY A 124 -3.39 2.09 24.33
N GLU A 125 -2.33 2.83 24.65
CA GLU A 125 -1.21 2.31 25.44
C GLU A 125 -1.54 2.14 26.92
N ARG A 126 -0.77 1.30 27.63
CA ARG A 126 -0.90 1.14 29.08
C ARG A 126 -0.19 2.28 29.81
N PRO A 127 -0.82 2.91 30.82
CA PRO A 127 -0.19 4.01 31.57
C PRO A 127 0.89 3.54 32.56
N THR A 128 0.88 2.25 32.93
CA THR A 128 1.76 1.72 33.97
C THR A 128 3.19 1.54 33.46
N GLY A 129 4.15 2.14 34.15
CA GLY A 129 5.58 2.01 33.84
C GLY A 129 6.34 3.32 34.02
N ASP A 130 7.50 3.40 33.37
CA ASP A 130 8.40 4.55 33.46
C ASP A 130 8.10 5.54 32.33
N TRP A 131 7.65 6.73 32.70
CA TRP A 131 7.49 7.88 31.82
C TRP A 131 8.76 8.73 31.86
N ILE A 132 9.23 9.16 30.70
CA ILE A 132 10.47 9.95 30.60
C ILE A 132 10.11 11.33 30.06
N LEU A 133 10.39 12.37 30.84
CA LEU A 133 10.30 13.76 30.42
C LEU A 133 11.70 14.30 30.18
N ASP A 134 11.97 14.66 28.93
CA ASP A 134 13.23 15.28 28.51
C ASP A 134 12.97 16.77 28.23
N ILE A 135 13.71 17.64 28.92
CA ILE A 135 13.73 19.09 28.66
C ILE A 135 15.12 19.47 28.19
N SER A 136 15.24 20.10 27.04
CA SER A 136 16.51 20.59 26.52
C SER A 136 16.36 21.98 25.94
N TYR A 137 17.49 22.61 25.64
CA TYR A 137 17.49 23.74 24.72
C TYR A 137 17.26 23.21 23.29
N GLY A 138 16.63 24.01 22.44
CA GLY A 138 16.62 23.83 21.00
C GLY A 138 18.06 23.95 20.53
N ASN A 139 18.63 22.84 20.10
CA ASN A 139 20.02 22.80 19.66
C ASN A 139 20.05 23.00 18.15
N CYS A 140 20.82 23.99 17.70
CA CYS A 140 21.23 24.04 16.30
C CYS A 140 22.16 22.86 16.03
N VAL A 141 21.68 21.90 15.25
CA VAL A 141 22.45 20.76 14.76
C VAL A 141 22.95 21.04 13.35
N ARG A 142 24.07 20.44 12.95
CA ARG A 142 24.56 20.54 11.57
C ARG A 142 23.77 19.68 10.60
N GLU A 143 23.26 18.56 11.09
CA GLU A 143 22.43 17.59 10.37
C GLU A 143 21.26 17.23 11.28
N CYS A 144 20.05 17.24 10.73
CA CYS A 144 18.86 16.87 11.47
C CYS A 144 18.88 15.36 11.78
N PRO A 145 18.40 14.95 12.98
CA PRO A 145 18.31 13.53 13.31
C PRO A 145 17.28 12.82 12.41
N ASN A 146 17.37 11.49 12.29
CA ASN A 146 16.39 10.69 11.56
C ASN A 146 14.94 10.99 12.00
N GLY A 147 14.02 10.99 11.05
CA GLY A 147 12.63 11.45 11.23
C GLY A 147 12.46 12.97 11.11
N PHE A 148 13.53 13.71 10.81
CA PHE A 148 13.48 15.14 10.55
C PHE A 148 14.28 15.52 9.30
N ASN A 149 13.78 16.50 8.56
CA ASN A 149 14.49 17.14 7.46
C ASN A 149 14.78 18.60 7.79
N GLY A 150 15.92 19.12 7.33
CA GLY A 150 16.27 20.52 7.53
C GLY A 150 15.57 21.41 6.49
N ASP A 151 14.71 22.31 6.96
CA ASP A 151 14.09 23.30 6.08
C ASP A 151 15.02 24.51 5.90
N GLU A 152 15.34 24.83 4.64
CA GLU A 152 16.31 25.88 4.30
C GLU A 152 15.79 27.29 4.63
N ASP A 153 14.47 27.49 4.55
CA ASP A 153 13.83 28.80 4.75
C ASP A 153 13.72 29.16 6.24
N SER A 154 13.30 28.21 7.08
CA SER A 154 13.14 28.39 8.53
C SER A 154 14.43 28.12 9.31
N GLN A 155 15.38 27.38 8.73
CA GLN A 155 16.56 26.84 9.42
C GLN A 155 16.19 25.93 10.59
N GLU A 156 15.05 25.26 10.50
CA GLU A 156 14.54 24.33 11.52
C GLU A 156 14.58 22.88 11.00
N CYS A 157 14.65 21.93 11.93
CA CYS A 157 14.44 20.52 11.61
C CYS A 157 12.93 20.26 11.66
N GLU A 158 12.29 20.13 10.51
CA GLU A 158 10.88 19.77 10.37
C GLU A 158 10.70 18.25 10.43
N GLU A 159 9.59 17.80 10.99
CA GLU A 159 9.27 16.37 11.08
C GLU A 159 8.94 15.81 9.70
N CYS A 160 9.49 14.63 9.38
CA CYS A 160 9.06 13.85 8.22
C CYS A 160 7.61 13.38 8.36
N HIS A 161 7.00 12.93 7.25
CA HIS A 161 5.76 12.18 7.32
C HIS A 161 5.91 10.95 8.23
N SER A 162 4.83 10.55 8.93
CA SER A 162 4.87 9.53 9.99
C SER A 162 5.36 8.15 9.52
N ASP A 163 5.20 7.89 8.23
CA ASP A 163 5.54 6.61 7.62
C ASP A 163 6.99 6.62 7.08
N CYS A 164 7.62 7.79 7.00
CA CYS A 164 9.03 7.93 6.63
C CYS A 164 9.95 7.73 7.85
N ARG A 165 11.06 7.03 7.64
CA ARG A 165 12.20 6.99 8.56
C ARG A 165 13.18 8.14 8.28
N THR A 166 13.40 8.46 7.01
CA THR A 166 14.16 9.63 6.55
C THR A 166 13.42 10.27 5.37
N CYS A 167 13.60 11.57 5.19
CA CYS A 167 12.90 12.32 4.16
C CYS A 167 13.73 13.50 3.66
N SER A 168 13.42 13.97 2.45
CA SER A 168 13.92 15.21 1.86
C SER A 168 12.96 16.38 2.05
N GLY A 169 11.83 16.16 2.72
CA GLY A 169 10.73 17.11 2.89
C GLY A 169 9.63 16.55 3.80
N PRO A 170 8.65 17.39 4.20
CA PRO A 170 7.61 17.00 5.14
C PRO A 170 6.46 16.20 4.50
N GLU A 171 6.38 16.13 3.17
CA GLU A 171 5.29 15.42 2.49
C GLU A 171 5.50 13.89 2.48
N ASP A 172 4.42 13.14 2.29
CA ASP A 172 4.44 11.68 2.19
C ASP A 172 5.24 11.18 0.98
N SER A 173 5.29 11.97 -0.09
CA SER A 173 6.08 11.69 -1.30
C SER A 173 7.56 12.06 -1.19
N ASP A 174 7.96 12.78 -0.13
CA ASP A 174 9.34 13.19 0.11
C ASP A 174 10.12 12.17 0.97
N CYS A 175 9.59 10.96 1.17
CA CYS A 175 10.32 9.93 1.91
C CYS A 175 11.55 9.46 1.13
N ASP A 176 12.69 9.35 1.82
CA ASP A 176 13.90 8.69 1.31
C ASP A 176 14.02 7.24 1.81
N SER A 177 13.42 6.95 2.97
CA SER A 177 13.30 5.60 3.52
C SER A 177 12.10 5.48 4.44
N CYS A 178 11.61 4.25 4.64
CA CYS A 178 10.37 3.99 5.36
C CYS A 178 10.59 3.36 6.75
N VAL A 179 9.58 3.48 7.61
CA VAL A 179 9.52 2.74 8.88
C VAL A 179 9.38 1.23 8.59
N ASP A 180 9.79 0.37 9.53
CA ASP A 180 9.76 -1.08 9.34
C ASP A 180 8.36 -1.57 8.93
N GLY A 181 8.29 -2.40 7.88
CA GLY A 181 7.04 -2.93 7.34
C GLY A 181 6.38 -2.05 6.27
N PHE A 182 7.03 -0.94 5.86
CA PHE A 182 6.65 -0.14 4.71
C PHE A 182 7.76 -0.20 3.64
N MET A 183 7.35 -0.13 2.37
CA MET A 183 8.23 -0.13 1.22
C MET A 183 8.25 1.23 0.54
N LEU A 184 9.40 1.62 0.01
CA LEU A 184 9.55 2.88 -0.70
C LEU A 184 9.10 2.77 -2.17
N ASP A 185 8.07 3.55 -2.55
CA ASP A 185 7.62 3.80 -3.93
C ASP A 185 6.87 5.16 -4.01
N ASN A 186 7.58 6.23 -4.41
CA ASN A 186 7.07 7.62 -4.38
C ASN A 186 6.38 8.00 -3.05
N GLY A 187 6.92 7.48 -1.94
CA GLY A 187 6.34 7.51 -0.61
C GLY A 187 6.39 6.12 0.03
N CYS A 188 5.84 5.99 1.24
CA CYS A 188 5.86 4.74 1.98
C CYS A 188 4.53 4.00 1.85
N ILE A 189 4.56 2.78 1.29
CA ILE A 189 3.37 1.95 1.04
C ILE A 189 3.50 0.56 1.68
N VAL A 190 2.36 -0.07 1.94
CA VAL A 190 2.30 -1.40 2.59
C VAL A 190 2.10 -2.56 1.61
N VAL A 191 1.72 -2.27 0.37
CA VAL A 191 1.51 -3.27 -0.69
C VAL A 191 2.03 -2.66 -1.99
N CYS A 192 2.95 -3.35 -2.66
CA CYS A 192 3.45 -2.90 -3.94
C CYS A 192 2.34 -2.91 -5.01
N PRO A 193 2.33 -1.92 -5.92
CA PRO A 193 1.40 -1.89 -7.04
C PRO A 193 1.64 -3.07 -8.00
N ASP A 194 0.63 -3.36 -8.84
CA ASP A 194 0.75 -4.40 -9.88
C ASP A 194 1.99 -4.14 -10.77
N GLY A 195 2.68 -5.21 -11.13
CA GLY A 195 3.97 -5.15 -11.85
C GLY A 195 5.19 -4.96 -10.95
N PHE A 196 5.01 -4.94 -9.62
CA PHE A 196 6.10 -4.85 -8.64
C PHE A 196 5.97 -5.93 -7.55
N LEU A 197 7.09 -6.35 -7.00
CA LEU A 197 7.20 -7.31 -5.91
C LEU A 197 7.93 -6.69 -4.71
N GLU A 198 7.64 -7.22 -3.52
CA GLU A 198 8.31 -6.82 -2.27
C GLU A 198 9.73 -7.36 -2.23
N ASP A 199 10.72 -6.47 -2.14
CA ASP A 199 12.10 -6.82 -1.78
C ASP A 199 12.31 -6.54 -0.28
N THR A 200 12.20 -7.60 0.53
CA THR A 200 12.39 -7.52 1.99
C THR A 200 13.83 -7.22 2.42
N ASP A 201 14.82 -7.38 1.54
CA ASP A 201 16.21 -7.09 1.88
C ASP A 201 16.52 -5.58 1.74
N GLN A 202 15.78 -4.88 0.89
CA GLN A 202 15.96 -3.46 0.61
C GLN A 202 14.80 -2.56 1.07
N ASP A 203 13.68 -3.14 1.53
CA ASP A 203 12.44 -2.44 1.88
C ASP A 203 11.93 -1.56 0.71
N ILE A 204 11.98 -2.07 -0.52
CA ILE A 204 11.52 -1.39 -1.73
C ILE A 204 10.58 -2.26 -2.56
N CYS A 205 9.85 -1.62 -3.47
CA CYS A 205 9.12 -2.32 -4.53
C CYS A 205 10.03 -2.52 -5.74
N GLU A 206 10.50 -3.76 -5.95
CA GLU A 206 11.28 -4.11 -7.13
C GLU A 206 10.34 -4.43 -8.30
N ARG A 207 10.67 -3.96 -9.50
CA ARG A 207 9.82 -4.17 -10.68
C ARG A 207 9.95 -5.59 -11.23
N CYS A 208 8.82 -6.19 -11.60
CA CYS A 208 8.79 -7.41 -12.41
C CYS A 208 9.45 -7.23 -13.79
N HIS A 209 9.73 -8.34 -14.47
CA HIS A 209 10.11 -8.30 -15.88
C HIS A 209 9.02 -7.57 -16.72
N ALA A 210 9.41 -6.83 -17.76
CA ALA A 210 8.52 -5.93 -18.50
C ALA A 210 7.28 -6.61 -19.12
N ASP A 211 7.40 -7.89 -19.51
CA ASP A 211 6.28 -8.68 -20.07
C ASP A 211 5.40 -9.32 -18.98
N CYS A 212 5.64 -9.00 -17.70
CA CYS A 212 5.01 -9.62 -16.55
C CYS A 212 4.27 -8.62 -15.68
N GLU A 213 3.03 -8.93 -15.33
CA GLU A 213 2.17 -8.13 -14.45
C GLU A 213 2.22 -8.66 -13.01
N LEU A 214 2.32 -9.98 -12.81
CA LEU A 214 2.47 -10.59 -11.50
C LEU A 214 3.66 -11.54 -11.52
N CYS A 215 4.62 -11.35 -10.61
CA CYS A 215 5.83 -12.16 -10.56
C CYS A 215 6.19 -12.59 -9.12
N ASP A 216 6.92 -13.70 -9.01
CA ASP A 216 7.53 -14.20 -7.76
C ASP A 216 9.05 -13.90 -7.70
N GLY A 217 9.51 -12.98 -8.55
CA GLY A 217 10.91 -12.57 -8.69
C GLY A 217 11.15 -11.71 -9.95
N PRO A 218 12.31 -11.06 -10.07
CA PRO A 218 12.59 -10.08 -11.14
C PRO A 218 12.89 -10.72 -12.50
N GLU A 219 13.26 -12.00 -12.53
CA GLU A 219 13.65 -12.68 -13.77
C GLU A 219 12.45 -13.03 -14.67
N PRO A 220 12.64 -13.15 -16.00
CA PRO A 220 11.54 -13.42 -16.93
C PRO A 220 10.77 -14.73 -16.64
N ASN A 221 11.43 -15.72 -16.03
CA ASN A 221 10.87 -17.03 -15.66
C ASN A 221 10.22 -17.06 -14.26
N ASN A 222 10.21 -15.92 -13.58
CA ASN A 222 9.48 -15.74 -12.33
C ASN A 222 8.10 -15.12 -12.57
N CYS A 223 7.62 -15.17 -13.81
CA CYS A 223 6.32 -14.58 -14.13
C CYS A 223 5.18 -15.54 -13.78
N ASP A 224 4.17 -15.06 -13.07
CA ASP A 224 2.94 -15.76 -12.74
C ASP A 224 1.74 -15.30 -13.57
N ALA A 225 1.72 -14.03 -14.00
CA ALA A 225 0.75 -13.49 -14.97
C ALA A 225 1.44 -12.52 -15.94
N CYS A 226 1.18 -12.68 -17.23
CA CYS A 226 1.75 -11.83 -18.27
C CYS A 226 1.03 -10.48 -18.36
N SER A 227 1.80 -9.41 -18.53
CA SER A 227 1.26 -8.09 -18.86
C SER A 227 0.86 -8.09 -20.34
N ASP A 228 -0.43 -8.32 -20.60
CA ASP A 228 -0.92 -8.59 -21.95
C ASP A 228 -2.28 -7.92 -22.24
N PRO A 229 -2.27 -6.59 -22.44
CA PRO A 229 -3.50 -5.85 -22.74
C PRO A 229 -4.14 -6.23 -24.08
N ASP A 230 -3.36 -6.80 -25.01
CA ASP A 230 -3.80 -7.18 -26.36
C ASP A 230 -4.05 -8.69 -26.51
N HIS A 231 -3.93 -9.47 -25.43
CA HIS A 231 -4.13 -10.94 -25.42
C HIS A 231 -3.21 -11.72 -26.40
N THR A 232 -2.03 -11.18 -26.70
CA THR A 232 -1.05 -11.73 -27.65
C THR A 232 0.08 -12.56 -27.01
N LEU A 233 0.11 -12.62 -25.69
CA LEU A 233 1.09 -13.35 -24.89
C LEU A 233 0.39 -14.48 -24.14
N TYR A 234 1.13 -15.56 -23.90
CA TYR A 234 0.72 -16.61 -22.99
C TYR A 234 1.86 -16.94 -22.05
N ARG A 235 1.50 -17.41 -20.85
CA ARG A 235 2.49 -17.90 -19.89
C ARG A 235 2.87 -19.33 -20.23
N ALA A 236 4.11 -19.55 -20.63
CA ALA A 236 4.62 -20.88 -20.91
C ALA A 236 4.76 -21.71 -19.63
N SER A 237 4.12 -22.89 -19.58
CA SER A 237 4.04 -23.68 -18.34
C SER A 237 5.38 -24.24 -17.85
N VAL A 238 6.37 -24.38 -18.74
CA VAL A 238 7.67 -24.99 -18.42
C VAL A 238 8.73 -23.93 -18.14
N SER A 239 8.87 -22.96 -19.05
CA SER A 239 9.82 -21.85 -18.91
C SER A 239 9.34 -20.80 -17.92
N ARG A 240 8.04 -20.78 -17.57
CA ARG A 240 7.38 -19.74 -16.75
C ARG A 240 7.61 -18.31 -17.28
N THR A 241 7.95 -18.19 -18.56
CA THR A 241 8.13 -16.93 -19.29
C THR A 241 6.88 -16.57 -20.08
N CYS A 242 6.70 -15.29 -20.36
CA CYS A 242 5.67 -14.81 -21.28
C CYS A 242 6.18 -14.91 -22.72
N GLU A 243 5.45 -15.68 -23.53
CA GLU A 243 5.80 -15.95 -24.92
C GLU A 243 4.67 -15.52 -25.83
N ARG A 244 5.00 -15.12 -27.06
CA ARG A 244 3.99 -14.67 -28.04
C ARG A 244 3.21 -15.84 -28.61
N CYS A 245 1.94 -15.61 -28.87
CA CYS A 245 1.10 -16.51 -29.63
C CYS A 245 1.68 -16.77 -31.04
N ASP A 246 1.28 -17.90 -31.61
CA ASP A 246 1.57 -18.20 -33.01
C ASP A 246 1.08 -17.07 -33.93
N GLU A 247 1.78 -16.84 -35.04
CA GLU A 247 1.47 -15.75 -35.98
C GLU A 247 0.04 -15.84 -36.55
N SER A 248 -0.56 -17.03 -36.56
CA SER A 248 -1.94 -17.23 -37.00
C SER A 248 -3.00 -16.85 -35.95
N CYS A 249 -2.65 -16.87 -34.66
CA CYS A 249 -3.55 -16.51 -33.57
C CYS A 249 -3.53 -14.99 -33.32
N ALA A 250 -4.71 -14.41 -33.10
CA ALA A 250 -4.83 -13.09 -32.49
C ALA A 250 -4.77 -13.21 -30.97
N GLU A 251 -5.41 -14.25 -30.42
CA GLU A 251 -5.40 -14.57 -28.99
C GLU A 251 -5.11 -16.07 -28.79
N CYS A 252 -4.35 -16.42 -27.74
CA CYS A 252 -4.04 -17.81 -27.41
C CYS A 252 -3.96 -18.04 -25.90
N LEU A 253 -4.03 -19.31 -25.49
CA LEU A 253 -3.83 -19.72 -24.09
C LEU A 253 -2.51 -20.47 -23.89
N GLN A 254 -1.92 -20.99 -24.97
CA GLN A 254 -0.75 -21.86 -24.97
C GLN A 254 0.03 -21.73 -26.29
N ALA A 255 1.19 -22.38 -26.33
CA ALA A 255 2.04 -22.48 -27.51
C ALA A 255 1.33 -23.14 -28.69
N GLY A 256 1.56 -22.61 -29.90
CA GLY A 256 1.24 -23.25 -31.18
C GLY A 256 -0.10 -22.86 -31.79
N ALA A 257 -0.21 -23.09 -33.11
CA ALA A 257 -1.35 -22.70 -33.94
C ALA A 257 -2.66 -23.49 -33.67
N GLU A 258 -2.60 -24.54 -32.85
CA GLU A 258 -3.70 -25.49 -32.61
C GLU A 258 -4.52 -25.13 -31.36
N VAL A 259 -4.10 -24.11 -30.60
CA VAL A 259 -4.75 -23.68 -29.34
C VAL A 259 -4.99 -22.16 -29.36
N CYS A 260 -5.57 -21.66 -30.44
CA CYS A 260 -5.99 -20.26 -30.56
C CYS A 260 -7.39 -20.06 -29.94
N VAL A 261 -7.60 -18.89 -29.33
CA VAL A 261 -8.93 -18.40 -28.91
C VAL A 261 -9.58 -17.63 -30.06
N SER A 262 -8.78 -16.84 -30.78
CA SER A 262 -9.23 -16.06 -31.94
C SER A 262 -8.12 -15.99 -33.01
N CYS A 263 -8.50 -15.75 -34.27
CA CYS A 263 -7.57 -15.69 -35.39
C CYS A 263 -7.34 -14.25 -35.86
N ARG A 264 -6.15 -13.99 -36.40
CA ARG A 264 -5.85 -12.71 -37.06
C ARG A 264 -6.72 -12.49 -38.29
N GLU A 265 -6.83 -11.23 -38.70
CA GLU A 265 -7.65 -10.83 -39.84
C GLU A 265 -7.21 -11.58 -41.12
N GLY A 266 -8.17 -12.14 -41.86
CA GLY A 266 -7.93 -12.93 -43.06
C GLY A 266 -7.70 -14.42 -42.82
N ILE A 267 -7.68 -14.88 -41.57
CA ILE A 267 -7.55 -16.29 -41.19
C ILE A 267 -8.89 -16.79 -40.61
N VAL A 268 -9.21 -18.07 -40.83
CA VAL A 268 -10.51 -18.68 -40.48
C VAL A 268 -10.35 -19.66 -39.30
N PHE A 269 -11.29 -19.62 -38.34
CA PHE A 269 -11.22 -20.44 -37.12
C PHE A 269 -11.98 -21.78 -37.24
N ILE A 270 -11.33 -22.89 -36.89
CA ILE A 270 -11.95 -24.21 -36.78
C ILE A 270 -12.36 -24.46 -35.31
N ARG A 271 -13.61 -24.13 -34.95
CA ARG A 271 -14.11 -24.20 -33.56
C ARG A 271 -13.89 -25.55 -32.87
N LYS A 272 -14.06 -26.66 -33.60
CA LYS A 272 -13.90 -28.00 -33.03
C LYS A 272 -12.45 -28.39 -32.73
N GLN A 273 -11.49 -27.69 -33.32
CA GLN A 273 -10.06 -28.00 -33.22
C GLN A 273 -9.27 -26.91 -32.49
N GLY A 274 -9.84 -25.71 -32.28
CA GLY A 274 -9.11 -24.59 -31.68
C GLY A 274 -8.04 -24.00 -32.62
N ARG A 275 -8.15 -24.23 -33.93
CA ARG A 275 -7.10 -23.91 -34.90
C ARG A 275 -7.46 -22.79 -35.85
N CYS A 276 -6.47 -21.95 -36.17
CA CYS A 276 -6.54 -20.94 -37.21
C CYS A 276 -5.92 -21.43 -38.53
N VAL A 277 -6.65 -21.33 -39.65
CA VAL A 277 -6.19 -21.76 -40.98
C VAL A 277 -6.50 -20.71 -42.05
N SER A 278 -5.64 -20.59 -43.07
CA SER A 278 -5.83 -19.64 -44.18
C SER A 278 -7.02 -20.01 -45.09
N SER A 279 -7.43 -21.27 -45.13
CA SER A 279 -8.60 -21.75 -45.85
C SER A 279 -9.18 -23.01 -45.20
N CYS A 280 -10.50 -23.19 -45.22
CA CYS A 280 -11.13 -24.39 -44.65
C CYS A 280 -10.69 -25.66 -45.42
N PRO A 281 -10.17 -26.69 -44.72
CA PRO A 281 -9.81 -27.96 -45.35
C PRO A 281 -11.05 -28.73 -45.83
N ASP A 282 -10.82 -29.76 -46.66
CA ASP A 282 -11.88 -30.68 -47.07
C ASP A 282 -12.66 -31.20 -45.85
N VAL A 283 -13.96 -31.48 -46.04
CA VAL A 283 -14.92 -31.83 -44.97
C VAL A 283 -15.38 -30.64 -44.10
N TYR A 284 -14.89 -29.42 -44.33
CA TYR A 284 -15.40 -28.19 -43.72
C TYR A 284 -15.81 -27.17 -44.80
N TYR A 285 -16.77 -26.31 -44.47
CA TYR A 285 -17.12 -25.14 -45.31
C TYR A 285 -16.93 -23.85 -44.53
N HIS A 286 -16.64 -22.76 -45.25
CA HIS A 286 -16.47 -21.44 -44.67
C HIS A 286 -17.84 -20.80 -44.39
N ASP A 287 -18.16 -20.61 -43.12
CA ASP A 287 -19.27 -19.77 -42.69
C ASP A 287 -18.82 -18.31 -42.67
N THR A 288 -19.23 -17.55 -43.68
CA THR A 288 -18.89 -16.13 -43.84
C THR A 288 -19.52 -15.22 -42.79
N HIS A 289 -20.59 -15.66 -42.11
CA HIS A 289 -21.25 -14.86 -41.08
C HIS A 289 -20.45 -14.87 -39.77
N HIS A 290 -19.95 -16.05 -39.39
CA HIS A 290 -19.19 -16.23 -38.15
C HIS A 290 -17.67 -16.29 -38.35
N LYS A 291 -17.18 -16.21 -39.60
CA LYS A 291 -15.75 -16.37 -39.97
C LYS A 291 -15.14 -17.67 -39.41
N THR A 292 -15.90 -18.76 -39.48
CA THR A 292 -15.50 -20.07 -38.94
C THR A 292 -15.60 -21.16 -40.00
N CYS A 293 -14.86 -22.24 -39.81
CA CYS A 293 -15.00 -23.45 -40.60
C CYS A 293 -15.95 -24.42 -39.89
N GLU A 294 -17.11 -24.67 -40.48
CA GLU A 294 -18.12 -25.57 -39.95
C GLU A 294 -18.09 -26.91 -40.67
N ALA A 295 -18.36 -27.98 -39.94
CA ALA A 295 -18.26 -29.34 -40.49
C ALA A 295 -19.35 -29.60 -41.52
N CYS A 296 -18.95 -30.21 -42.64
CA CYS A 296 -19.89 -30.74 -43.62
C CYS A 296 -20.73 -31.88 -43.03
N HIS A 297 -21.88 -32.16 -43.66
CA HIS A 297 -22.65 -33.37 -43.35
C HIS A 297 -21.76 -34.62 -43.52
N PRO A 298 -21.83 -35.64 -42.64
CA PRO A 298 -20.94 -36.81 -42.68
C PRO A 298 -20.92 -37.60 -44.00
N SER A 299 -21.91 -37.37 -44.88
CA SER A 299 -22.03 -38.01 -46.19
C SER A 299 -21.32 -37.26 -47.32
N CYS A 300 -20.74 -36.09 -47.06
CA CYS A 300 -20.11 -35.23 -48.07
C CYS A 300 -18.65 -34.96 -47.73
N THR A 301 -17.75 -35.09 -48.72
CA THR A 301 -16.33 -34.70 -48.61
C THR A 301 -16.10 -33.21 -48.87
N THR A 302 -16.97 -32.56 -49.63
CA THR A 302 -16.96 -31.10 -49.86
C THR A 302 -18.38 -30.54 -49.76
N CYS A 303 -18.52 -29.33 -49.21
CA CYS A 303 -19.80 -28.65 -49.08
C CYS A 303 -19.63 -27.13 -49.03
N THR A 304 -20.73 -26.39 -49.24
CA THR A 304 -20.76 -24.91 -49.21
C THR A 304 -21.76 -24.34 -48.20
N GLY A 305 -22.31 -25.19 -47.30
CA GLY A 305 -23.31 -24.80 -46.31
C GLY A 305 -23.94 -25.99 -45.58
N THR A 306 -24.78 -25.71 -44.58
CA THR A 306 -25.55 -26.68 -43.76
C THR A 306 -26.86 -27.16 -44.39
N VAL A 307 -27.33 -26.48 -45.45
CA VAL A 307 -28.67 -26.72 -45.99
C VAL A 307 -28.65 -27.85 -47.03
N TRP A 308 -29.50 -28.86 -46.81
CA TRP A 308 -29.85 -29.93 -47.75
C TRP A 308 -30.59 -29.40 -48.98
N ASN A 309 -29.93 -28.63 -49.85
CA ASN A 309 -30.52 -28.26 -51.14
C ASN A 309 -29.52 -28.44 -52.29
N LYS A 310 -29.82 -29.50 -53.07
CA LYS A 310 -29.23 -29.95 -54.34
C LYS A 310 -27.99 -30.84 -54.26
N LEU A 311 -28.23 -32.12 -53.97
CA LEU A 311 -27.41 -33.23 -54.47
C LEU A 311 -27.37 -33.17 -56.02
N HIS A 312 -26.24 -32.76 -56.61
CA HIS A 312 -25.88 -33.20 -57.95
C HIS A 312 -25.10 -34.51 -57.82
N MET A 313 -25.83 -35.63 -57.68
CA MET A 313 -25.23 -36.95 -57.91
C MET A 313 -25.22 -37.23 -59.41
N THR A 314 -24.06 -37.10 -60.05
CA THR A 314 -23.86 -37.63 -61.39
C THR A 314 -23.54 -39.12 -61.29
N LYS A 315 -24.57 -39.97 -61.43
CA LYS A 315 -24.42 -41.43 -61.56
C LYS A 315 -24.41 -41.77 -63.05
N TYR A 316 -23.24 -42.04 -63.62
CA TYR A 316 -23.14 -42.57 -64.98
C TYR A 316 -23.37 -44.09 -64.96
N PHE A 317 -24.35 -44.57 -65.71
CA PHE A 317 -24.43 -45.98 -66.09
C PHE A 317 -23.98 -46.11 -67.55
N ARG A 318 -22.90 -46.87 -67.78
CA ARG A 318 -22.54 -47.35 -69.13
C ARG A 318 -23.36 -48.60 -69.40
N GLN A 319 -24.03 -48.64 -70.55
CA GLN A 319 -24.49 -49.89 -71.16
C GLN A 319 -23.84 -50.00 -72.54
N THR A 320 -23.08 -51.07 -72.72
CA THR A 320 -22.55 -51.50 -74.03
C THR A 320 -23.60 -52.31 -74.76
N SER A 321 -23.87 -51.94 -76.01
CA SER A 321 -24.21 -52.87 -77.09
C SER A 321 -23.74 -52.25 -78.40
#